data_AF-A0A2P8D1F0-F1
#
_entry.id   AF-A0A2P8D1F0-F1
#
_cell.length_a   1.000
_cell.length_b   1.000
_cell.length_c   1.000
_cell.angle_alpha   90.00
_cell.angle_beta   90.00
_cell.angle_gamma   90.00
#
_symmetry.space_group_name_H-M   'P 1'
#
loop_
_entity.id
_entity.type
_entity.pdbx_description
1 polymer ?
#
loop_
_entity_poly.entity_id
_entity_poly.type
_entity_poly.pdbx_seq_one_letter_code
_entity_poly.pdbx_strand_id
1 'polypeptide(L)'
;MDIIEEQTSTIRKLLFCEIEIEFRDTYTPNDADLFRSFFSRITKLSEDKDSLRYQKFGDKVLFMKDVIFDVTDKFITGKFFCIRTDVFPQIINMNSDELTDIVAGEQDGIAETSHFVIDYRSEIIKMSIEYNHSGAKISDFNNYCGLLGIKFEATSKFNVLMISASENHLKALEDKRTNISEFKIRILQSNLSLIQNADQGLYSALRNTFDLFDPKYAELKLKFDYKKQAIPKAKDMISNVVKSIKSDLAARKAIDTLSVRAENPDKNFKMELYDLLVEKLKTEITVKRKARSRAIVSEDILPKMREELIKIKI
;
A
#
# COMPACT_ATOMS: atom_id res chain seq x y z
N MET A 1 32.49 13.60 -22.73
CA MET A 1 32.44 14.69 -21.73
C MET A 1 31.19 14.43 -20.94
N ASP A 2 31.30 13.69 -19.85
CA ASP A 2 30.13 13.29 -19.06
C ASP A 2 29.61 14.53 -18.35
N ILE A 3 28.42 14.97 -18.74
CA ILE A 3 27.69 16.01 -18.02
C ILE A 3 27.33 15.37 -16.69
N ILE A 4 28.05 15.75 -15.63
CA ILE A 4 27.68 15.39 -14.27
C ILE A 4 26.37 16.12 -13.99
N GLU A 5 25.24 15.44 -14.25
CA GLU A 5 23.92 15.95 -13.89
C GLU A 5 23.90 16.24 -12.38
N GLU A 6 23.63 17.49 -12.04
CA GLU A 6 23.51 17.92 -10.65
C GLU A 6 22.38 17.13 -9.98
N GLN A 7 22.68 16.43 -8.89
CA GLN A 7 21.71 15.62 -8.16
C GLN A 7 21.27 16.37 -6.90
N THR A 8 19.96 16.42 -6.65
CA THR A 8 19.42 17.01 -5.41
C THR A 8 18.73 15.94 -4.57
N SER A 9 18.69 16.10 -3.26
CA SER A 9 18.01 15.18 -2.35
C SER A 9 16.53 15.52 -2.20
N THR A 10 15.69 14.51 -1.99
CA THR A 10 14.25 14.66 -1.72
C THR A 10 13.75 13.52 -0.85
N ILE A 11 12.67 13.74 -0.10
CA ILE A 11 12.04 12.69 0.72
C ILE A 11 11.03 11.93 -0.14
N ARG A 12 11.01 10.60 -0.02
CA ARG A 12 10.02 9.72 -0.62
C ARG A 12 9.37 8.84 0.42
N LYS A 13 8.07 8.63 0.26
CA LYS A 13 7.25 7.73 1.07
C LYS A 13 7.25 6.35 0.40
N LEU A 14 7.55 5.32 1.15
CA LEU A 14 7.42 3.92 0.77
C LEU A 14 6.16 3.36 1.38
N LEU A 15 5.42 2.57 0.62
CA LEU A 15 4.24 1.86 1.08
C LEU A 15 4.54 0.37 1.05
N PHE A 16 4.17 -0.35 2.10
CA PHE A 16 4.38 -1.79 2.21
C PHE A 16 3.07 -2.56 2.05
N CYS A 17 3.13 -3.65 1.31
CA CYS A 17 1.99 -4.48 0.94
C CYS A 17 2.37 -5.96 0.86
N GLU A 18 1.36 -6.81 0.94
CA GLU A 18 1.40 -8.24 0.66
C GLU A 18 0.81 -8.49 -0.73
N ILE A 19 1.37 -9.44 -1.47
CA ILE A 19 0.82 -9.92 -2.74
C ILE A 19 0.21 -11.28 -2.48
N GLU A 20 -1.10 -11.38 -2.68
CA GLU A 20 -1.85 -12.63 -2.70
C GLU A 20 -2.06 -13.03 -4.15
N ILE A 21 -1.56 -14.20 -4.52
CA ILE A 21 -1.61 -14.71 -5.88
C ILE A 21 -2.03 -16.19 -5.85
N GLU A 22 -3.00 -16.53 -6.70
CA GLU A 22 -3.40 -17.91 -6.94
C GLU A 22 -3.11 -18.21 -8.42
N PHE A 23 -2.21 -19.16 -8.66
CA PHE A 23 -1.89 -19.64 -10.00
C PHE A 23 -2.91 -20.67 -10.45
N ARG A 24 -3.19 -20.69 -11.76
CA ARG A 24 -4.01 -21.75 -12.35
C ARG A 24 -3.20 -23.05 -12.43
N ASP A 25 -3.85 -24.19 -12.25
CA ASP A 25 -3.21 -25.51 -12.40
C ASP A 25 -2.62 -25.74 -13.80
N THR A 26 -3.15 -25.04 -14.80
CA THR A 26 -2.68 -25.09 -16.20
C THR A 26 -1.44 -24.24 -16.44
N TYR A 27 -1.06 -23.37 -15.51
CA TYR A 27 0.07 -22.47 -15.69
C TYR A 27 1.39 -23.19 -15.40
N THR A 28 2.23 -23.31 -16.44
CA THR A 28 3.53 -23.98 -16.34
C THR A 28 4.65 -22.94 -16.29
N PRO A 29 5.48 -22.92 -15.23
CA PRO A 29 6.59 -21.98 -15.14
C PRO A 29 7.76 -22.38 -16.05
N ASN A 30 8.49 -21.40 -16.56
CA ASN A 30 9.68 -21.65 -17.38
C ASN A 30 10.88 -22.17 -16.54
N ASP A 31 10.88 -21.92 -15.23
CA ASP A 31 12.06 -22.06 -14.39
C ASP A 31 11.74 -22.56 -12.96
N ALA A 32 10.70 -23.39 -12.86
CA ALA A 32 10.17 -24.00 -11.63
C ALA A 32 9.62 -23.04 -10.56
N ASP A 33 9.77 -21.72 -10.72
CA ASP A 33 9.22 -20.71 -9.82
C ASP A 33 8.06 -19.99 -10.52
N LEU A 34 6.83 -20.29 -10.08
CA LEU A 34 5.60 -19.72 -10.68
C LEU A 34 5.58 -18.19 -10.64
N PHE A 35 6.04 -17.61 -9.53
CA PHE A 35 6.02 -16.17 -9.30
C PHE A 35 7.05 -15.46 -10.16
N ARG A 36 8.28 -15.97 -10.16
CA ARG A 36 9.35 -15.44 -11.02
C ARG A 36 8.98 -15.58 -12.50
N SER A 37 8.52 -16.76 -12.93
CA SER A 37 8.10 -17.00 -14.32
C SER A 37 7.00 -16.05 -14.77
N PHE A 38 6.04 -15.73 -13.88
CA PHE A 38 4.98 -14.76 -14.19
C PHE A 38 5.55 -13.36 -14.47
N PHE A 39 6.41 -12.85 -13.59
CA PHE A 39 7.07 -11.56 -13.82
C PHE A 39 8.03 -11.59 -15.00
N SER A 40 8.72 -12.71 -15.28
CA SER A 40 9.55 -12.85 -16.49
C SER A 40 8.72 -12.72 -17.76
N ARG A 41 7.49 -13.25 -17.78
CA ARG A 41 6.56 -13.07 -18.91
C ARG A 41 6.12 -11.62 -19.07
N ILE A 42 5.92 -10.89 -17.97
CA ILE A 42 5.67 -9.43 -18.01
C ILE A 42 6.88 -8.69 -18.59
N THR A 43 8.10 -8.99 -18.13
CA THR A 43 9.33 -8.36 -18.63
C THR A 43 9.52 -8.60 -20.12
N LYS A 44 9.22 -9.81 -20.59
CA LYS A 44 9.32 -10.17 -22.00
C LYS A 44 8.42 -9.31 -22.90
N LEU A 45 7.25 -8.87 -22.43
CA LEU A 45 6.41 -7.91 -23.17
C LEU A 45 7.15 -6.59 -23.45
N SER A 46 7.97 -6.13 -22.51
CA SER A 46 8.79 -4.93 -22.69
C SER A 46 9.93 -5.16 -23.67
N GLU A 47 10.60 -6.31 -23.58
CA GLU A 47 11.75 -6.67 -24.43
C GLU A 47 11.31 -6.84 -25.89
N ASP A 48 10.22 -7.57 -26.11
CA ASP A 48 9.65 -7.86 -27.43
C ASP A 48 8.87 -6.66 -28.01
N LYS A 49 8.73 -5.57 -27.23
CA LYS A 49 7.87 -4.43 -27.57
C LYS A 49 6.45 -4.88 -27.96
N ASP A 50 5.90 -5.84 -27.23
CA ASP A 50 4.54 -6.32 -27.42
C ASP A 50 3.54 -5.22 -27.03
N SER A 51 2.48 -5.04 -27.82
CA SER A 51 1.41 -4.08 -27.55
C SER A 51 0.73 -4.29 -26.19
N LEU A 52 0.68 -5.52 -25.69
CA LEU A 52 0.16 -5.89 -24.37
C LEU A 52 1.01 -5.36 -23.21
N ARG A 53 2.21 -4.80 -23.45
CA ARG A 53 2.97 -4.14 -22.38
C ARG A 53 2.25 -2.88 -21.86
N TYR A 54 1.42 -2.25 -22.69
CA TYR A 54 0.63 -1.08 -22.31
C TYR A 54 -0.78 -1.49 -21.92
N GLN A 55 -1.19 -1.15 -20.71
CA GLN A 55 -2.55 -1.35 -20.23
C GLN A 55 -3.22 0.00 -19.96
N LYS A 56 -4.33 0.26 -20.64
CA LYS A 56 -5.08 1.51 -20.51
C LYS A 56 -6.12 1.40 -19.40
N PHE A 57 -6.11 2.35 -18.47
CA PHE A 57 -7.07 2.48 -17.38
C PHE A 57 -7.53 3.94 -17.28
N GLY A 58 -8.69 4.24 -17.86
CA GLY A 58 -9.18 5.62 -17.97
C GLY A 58 -8.27 6.48 -18.85
N ASP A 59 -7.77 7.57 -18.27
CA ASP A 59 -6.85 8.56 -18.86
C ASP A 59 -5.37 8.11 -18.82
N LYS A 60 -5.07 7.02 -18.12
CA LYS A 60 -3.69 6.54 -17.91
C LYS A 60 -3.36 5.34 -18.77
N VAL A 61 -2.11 5.27 -19.18
CA VAL A 61 -1.49 4.06 -19.73
C VAL A 61 -0.42 3.59 -18.77
N LEU A 62 -0.49 2.33 -18.34
CA LEU A 62 0.41 1.70 -17.39
C LEU A 62 1.33 0.71 -18.09
N PHE A 63 2.57 0.62 -17.60
CA PHE A 63 3.58 -0.28 -18.15
C PHE A 63 4.74 -0.50 -17.16
N MET A 64 5.30 -1.71 -17.12
CA MET A 64 6.49 -2.04 -16.31
C MET A 64 7.74 -2.16 -17.18
N LYS A 65 8.85 -1.58 -16.70
CA LYS A 65 10.17 -1.67 -17.34
C LYS A 65 11.26 -1.86 -16.30
N ASP A 66 12.45 -2.20 -16.79
CA ASP A 66 13.69 -2.29 -16.02
C ASP A 66 13.51 -3.23 -14.81
N VAL A 67 12.81 -4.35 -15.03
CA VAL A 67 12.54 -5.37 -14.02
C VAL A 67 13.78 -6.25 -13.90
N ILE A 68 14.38 -6.27 -12.71
CA ILE A 68 15.60 -7.00 -12.41
C ILE A 68 15.27 -8.10 -11.39
N PHE A 69 15.72 -9.31 -11.69
CA PHE A 69 15.57 -10.48 -10.82
C PHE A 69 16.88 -10.76 -10.08
N ASP A 70 16.85 -10.66 -8.77
CA ASP A 70 17.88 -11.23 -7.90
C ASP A 70 17.40 -12.63 -7.49
N VAL A 71 17.85 -13.64 -8.25
CA VAL A 71 17.40 -15.03 -8.07
C VAL A 71 17.94 -15.62 -6.77
N THR A 72 19.17 -15.26 -6.39
CA THR A 72 19.83 -15.76 -5.17
C THR A 72 19.10 -15.29 -3.94
N ASP A 73 18.82 -13.99 -3.85
CA ASP A 73 18.16 -13.41 -2.69
C ASP A 73 16.63 -13.39 -2.82
N LYS A 74 16.09 -13.90 -3.93
CA LYS A 74 14.66 -13.89 -4.28
C LYS A 74 14.01 -12.51 -4.13
N PHE A 75 14.59 -11.51 -4.81
CA PHE A 75 14.01 -10.19 -4.97
C PHE A 75 13.68 -9.89 -6.44
N ILE A 76 12.60 -9.14 -6.65
CA ILE A 76 12.30 -8.50 -7.94
C ILE A 76 12.28 -6.99 -7.70
N THR A 77 13.03 -6.24 -8.49
CA THR A 77 12.99 -4.77 -8.46
C THR A 77 12.57 -4.26 -9.82
N GLY A 78 11.93 -3.09 -9.87
CA GLY A 78 11.55 -2.54 -11.17
C GLY A 78 10.93 -1.16 -11.12
N LYS A 79 10.58 -0.67 -12.31
CA LYS A 79 9.94 0.62 -12.52
C LYS A 79 8.55 0.40 -13.09
N PHE A 80 7.59 1.10 -12.50
CA PHE A 80 6.22 1.10 -12.96
C PHE A 80 5.84 2.50 -13.42
N PHE A 81 5.53 2.61 -14.71
CA PHE A 81 5.26 3.87 -15.38
C PHE A 81 3.76 4.12 -15.46
N CYS A 82 3.40 5.36 -15.17
CA CYS A 82 2.08 5.92 -15.47
C CYS A 82 2.27 6.99 -16.55
N ILE A 83 1.72 6.76 -17.73
CA ILE A 83 1.82 7.64 -18.88
C ILE A 83 0.48 8.35 -19.08
N ARG A 84 0.54 9.67 -19.22
CA ARG A 84 -0.60 10.51 -19.63
C ARG A 84 -0.35 11.02 -21.05
N THR A 85 -1.36 10.90 -21.91
CA THR A 85 -1.27 11.23 -23.34
C THR A 85 -2.27 12.31 -23.77
N ASP A 86 -3.08 12.81 -22.84
CA ASP A 86 -4.27 13.61 -23.13
C ASP A 86 -4.13 15.09 -22.73
N VAL A 87 -3.50 15.38 -21.60
CA VAL A 87 -3.32 16.75 -21.10
C VAL A 87 -1.87 16.98 -20.69
N PHE A 88 -1.18 17.85 -21.45
CA PHE A 88 0.16 18.30 -21.13
C PHE A 88 0.13 19.65 -20.38
N PRO A 89 0.99 19.83 -19.36
CA PRO A 89 1.20 21.13 -18.75
C PRO A 89 1.90 22.08 -19.74
N GLN A 90 1.73 23.38 -19.52
CA GLN A 90 2.42 24.42 -20.27
C GLN A 90 3.77 24.77 -19.60
N ILE A 91 4.68 25.32 -20.41
CA ILE A 91 5.95 25.90 -19.96
C ILE A 91 5.77 27.42 -19.91
N ILE A 92 6.20 28.04 -18.82
CA ILE A 92 6.25 29.51 -18.69
C ILE A 92 7.70 29.99 -18.65
N ASN A 93 8.02 31.00 -19.45
CA ASN A 93 9.27 31.75 -19.30
C ASN A 93 9.06 32.85 -18.24
N MET A 94 9.63 32.67 -17.04
CA MET A 94 9.46 33.61 -15.92
C MET A 94 10.07 35.01 -16.16
N ASN A 95 10.84 35.21 -17.24
CA ASN A 95 11.39 36.52 -17.60
C ASN A 95 10.49 37.27 -18.60
N SER A 96 9.79 36.56 -19.49
CA SER A 96 8.89 37.16 -20.50
C SER A 96 7.40 36.98 -20.20
N ASP A 97 7.06 36.18 -19.19
CA ASP A 97 5.70 35.72 -18.87
C ASP A 97 4.96 35.01 -20.02
N GLU A 98 5.72 34.54 -21.01
CA GLU A 98 5.18 33.82 -22.16
C GLU A 98 4.92 32.35 -21.81
N LEU A 99 3.69 31.90 -22.09
CA LEU A 99 3.26 30.52 -22.00
C LEU A 99 3.46 29.81 -23.34
N THR A 100 4.06 28.63 -23.31
CA THR A 100 4.24 27.75 -24.48
C THR A 100 3.74 26.35 -24.17
N ASP A 101 3.02 25.74 -25.11
CA ASP A 101 2.58 24.35 -25.00
C ASP A 101 3.76 23.39 -25.21
N ILE A 102 3.69 22.23 -24.55
CA ILE A 102 4.62 21.13 -24.86
C ILE A 102 4.24 20.55 -26.22
N VAL A 103 5.13 20.68 -27.19
CA VAL A 103 4.98 20.03 -28.50
C VAL A 103 5.32 18.55 -28.34
N ALA A 104 4.32 17.69 -28.50
CA ALA A 104 4.41 16.24 -28.35
C ALA A 104 3.71 15.56 -29.55
N GLY A 105 4.28 14.48 -30.06
CA GLY A 105 3.67 13.68 -31.12
C GLY A 105 2.48 12.86 -30.61
N GLU A 106 1.69 12.28 -31.52
CA GLU A 106 0.50 11.48 -31.18
C GLU A 106 0.79 10.26 -30.28
N GLN A 107 2.04 9.79 -30.28
CA GLN A 107 2.50 8.64 -29.49
C GLN A 107 3.36 9.05 -28.28
N ASP A 108 3.55 10.35 -28.08
CA ASP A 108 4.29 10.86 -26.94
C ASP A 108 3.37 11.00 -25.73
N GLY A 109 3.96 10.88 -24.54
CA GLY A 109 3.23 11.03 -23.29
C GLY A 109 4.14 11.43 -22.15
N ILE A 110 3.56 12.03 -21.12
CA ILE A 110 4.29 12.35 -19.90
C ILE A 110 4.29 11.11 -19.02
N ALA A 111 5.49 10.57 -18.84
CA ALA A 111 5.71 9.39 -18.02
C ALA A 111 6.13 9.79 -16.60
N GLU A 112 5.39 9.31 -15.61
CA GLU A 112 5.73 9.39 -14.19
C GLU A 112 6.13 8.00 -13.69
N THR A 113 7.29 7.90 -13.04
CA THR A 113 7.83 6.64 -12.56
C THR A 113 7.48 6.42 -11.09
N SER A 114 7.15 5.17 -10.74
CA SER A 114 7.13 4.68 -9.37
C SER A 114 8.00 3.43 -9.29
N HIS A 115 8.82 3.33 -8.26
CA HIS A 115 9.70 2.18 -8.05
C HIS A 115 9.01 1.12 -7.19
N PHE A 116 9.34 -0.15 -7.41
CA PHE A 116 8.88 -1.24 -6.57
C PHE A 116 10.01 -2.24 -6.27
N VAL A 117 9.89 -2.91 -5.13
CA VAL A 117 10.73 -4.02 -4.68
C VAL A 117 9.81 -5.10 -4.13
N ILE A 118 9.95 -6.34 -4.60
CA ILE A 118 9.20 -7.50 -4.16
C ILE A 118 10.17 -8.49 -3.52
N ASP A 119 9.84 -8.95 -2.32
CA ASP A 119 10.49 -10.03 -1.60
C ASP A 119 9.59 -11.27 -1.68
N TYR A 120 10.06 -12.31 -2.38
CA TYR A 120 9.34 -13.57 -2.56
C TYR A 120 10.10 -14.75 -1.94
N ARG A 121 10.90 -14.49 -0.90
CA ARG A 121 11.61 -15.54 -0.16
C ARG A 121 10.69 -16.47 0.63
N SER A 122 9.60 -15.93 1.17
CA SER A 122 8.60 -16.63 1.98
C SER A 122 7.30 -16.90 1.22
N GLU A 123 6.43 -17.74 1.80
CA GLU A 123 5.06 -17.97 1.28
C GLU A 123 4.26 -16.67 1.20
N ILE A 124 4.39 -15.80 2.20
CA ILE A 124 3.85 -14.44 2.16
C ILE A 124 4.78 -13.57 1.33
N ILE A 125 4.33 -13.17 0.15
CA ILE A 125 5.08 -12.30 -0.76
C ILE A 125 4.88 -10.85 -0.32
N LYS A 126 5.98 -10.14 -0.08
CA LYS A 126 5.94 -8.75 0.38
C LYS A 126 6.39 -7.83 -0.73
N MET A 127 5.85 -6.63 -0.78
CA MET A 127 6.23 -5.59 -1.73
C MET A 127 6.34 -4.24 -1.05
N SER A 128 7.37 -3.49 -1.41
CA SER A 128 7.49 -2.05 -1.18
C SER A 128 7.29 -1.32 -2.50
N ILE A 129 6.53 -0.23 -2.49
CA ILE A 129 6.29 0.61 -3.66
C ILE A 129 6.36 2.09 -3.29
N GLU A 130 7.02 2.87 -4.14
CA GLU A 130 7.13 4.31 -3.97
C GLU A 130 5.76 4.98 -4.10
N TYR A 131 5.40 5.80 -3.11
CA TYR A 131 4.30 6.73 -3.26
C TYR A 131 4.76 7.97 -4.05
N ASN A 132 4.50 7.96 -5.36
CA ASN A 132 4.57 9.14 -6.20
C ASN A 132 3.15 9.68 -6.42
N HIS A 133 2.87 10.95 -6.07
CA HIS A 133 1.54 11.54 -6.24
C HIS A 133 1.05 11.52 -7.70
N SER A 134 1.95 11.75 -8.66
CA SER A 134 1.64 11.78 -10.09
C SER A 134 1.86 10.42 -10.79
N GLY A 135 2.59 9.51 -10.15
CA GLY A 135 2.93 8.19 -10.67
C GLY A 135 1.87 7.11 -10.41
N ALA A 136 2.24 5.89 -10.79
CA ALA A 136 1.40 4.72 -10.64
C ALA A 136 1.16 4.36 -9.17
N LYS A 137 -0.08 3.97 -8.85
CA LYS A 137 -0.52 3.61 -7.49
C LYS A 137 -0.48 2.10 -7.27
N ILE A 138 -0.70 1.70 -6.02
CA ILE A 138 -0.86 0.29 -5.64
C ILE A 138 -2.05 -0.36 -6.36
N SER A 139 -3.17 0.36 -6.47
CA SER A 139 -4.32 -0.08 -7.25
C SER A 139 -3.97 -0.29 -8.72
N ASP A 140 -3.12 0.58 -9.27
CA ASP A 140 -2.66 0.50 -10.65
C ASP A 140 -1.79 -0.75 -10.84
N PHE A 141 -0.91 -1.05 -9.87
CA PHE A 141 -0.06 -2.25 -9.88
C PHE A 141 -0.92 -3.51 -9.80
N ASN A 142 -1.87 -3.53 -8.88
CA ASN A 142 -2.84 -4.61 -8.71
C ASN A 142 -3.61 -4.89 -10.00
N ASN A 143 -4.17 -3.85 -10.61
CA ASN A 143 -4.98 -3.99 -11.82
C ASN A 143 -4.14 -4.41 -13.02
N TYR A 144 -2.93 -3.86 -13.17
CA TYR A 144 -2.02 -4.20 -14.26
C TYR A 144 -1.60 -5.68 -14.19
N CYS A 145 -1.10 -6.14 -13.04
CA CYS A 145 -0.67 -7.52 -12.85
C CYS A 145 -1.86 -8.49 -12.91
N GLY A 146 -3.00 -8.15 -12.30
CA GLY A 146 -4.20 -8.98 -12.36
C GLY A 146 -4.72 -9.16 -13.78
N LEU A 147 -4.78 -8.09 -14.58
CA LEU A 147 -5.21 -8.15 -15.97
C LEU A 147 -4.25 -8.99 -16.82
N LEU A 148 -2.94 -8.80 -16.66
CA LEU A 148 -1.95 -9.63 -17.37
C LEU A 148 -1.99 -11.08 -16.92
N GLY A 149 -2.20 -11.35 -15.63
CA GLY A 149 -2.37 -12.69 -15.09
C GLY A 149 -3.54 -13.44 -15.73
N ILE A 150 -4.66 -12.76 -15.94
CA ILE A 150 -5.81 -13.30 -16.67
C ILE A 150 -5.48 -13.51 -18.16
N LYS A 151 -4.90 -12.50 -18.84
CA LYS A 151 -4.55 -12.58 -20.27
C LYS A 151 -3.52 -13.67 -20.58
N PHE A 152 -2.64 -13.95 -19.64
CA PHE A 152 -1.65 -14.99 -19.72
C PHE A 152 -2.17 -16.37 -19.34
N GLU A 153 -3.41 -16.45 -18.85
CA GLU A 153 -3.98 -17.65 -18.22
C GLU A 153 -3.08 -18.18 -17.08
N ALA A 154 -2.36 -17.26 -16.42
CA ALA A 154 -1.40 -17.60 -15.38
C ALA A 154 -2.06 -17.65 -14.00
N THR A 155 -2.95 -16.70 -13.70
CA THR A 155 -3.54 -16.54 -12.37
C THR A 155 -5.06 -16.63 -12.42
N SER A 156 -5.65 -17.17 -11.35
CA SER A 156 -7.07 -17.04 -11.02
C SER A 156 -7.33 -15.80 -10.15
N LYS A 157 -6.31 -15.37 -9.39
CA LYS A 157 -6.39 -14.26 -8.45
C LYS A 157 -5.05 -13.54 -8.35
N PHE A 158 -5.11 -12.21 -8.28
CA PHE A 158 -3.97 -11.36 -7.97
C PHE A 158 -4.48 -10.16 -7.16
N ASN A 159 -4.11 -10.09 -5.89
CA ASN A 159 -4.48 -9.00 -4.99
C ASN A 159 -3.23 -8.40 -4.34
N VAL A 160 -3.18 -7.08 -4.25
CA VAL A 160 -2.18 -6.36 -3.46
C VAL A 160 -2.88 -5.76 -2.24
N LEU A 161 -2.51 -6.25 -1.08
CA LEU A 161 -3.10 -5.86 0.21
C LEU A 161 -2.13 -4.96 0.96
N MET A 162 -2.58 -3.81 1.44
CA MET A 162 -1.73 -2.97 2.29
C MET A 162 -1.40 -3.70 3.59
N ILE A 163 -0.12 -3.69 3.96
CA ILE A 163 0.29 -4.12 5.31
C ILE A 163 -0.19 -3.04 6.27
N SER A 164 -1.02 -3.43 7.22
CA SER A 164 -1.48 -2.53 8.28
C SER A 164 -0.36 -2.32 9.29
N ALA A 165 -0.11 -1.06 9.66
CA ALA A 165 0.72 -0.68 10.80
C ALA A 165 0.09 -1.11 12.13
N SER A 166 -1.11 -1.73 12.10
CA SER A 166 -1.81 -2.25 13.28
C SER A 166 -0.93 -3.09 14.18
N GLU A 167 0.11 -3.78 13.67
CA GLU A 167 0.96 -4.60 14.54
C GLU A 167 1.91 -3.76 15.43
N ASN A 168 2.46 -2.66 14.90
CA ASN A 168 3.24 -1.72 15.70
C ASN A 168 2.34 -0.90 16.63
N HIS A 169 1.14 -0.54 16.18
CA HIS A 169 0.16 0.13 17.04
C HIS A 169 -0.38 -0.79 18.13
N LEU A 170 -0.59 -2.08 17.82
CA LEU A 170 -0.93 -3.09 18.81
C LEU A 170 0.16 -3.19 19.87
N LYS A 171 1.45 -3.25 19.47
CA LYS A 171 2.56 -3.23 20.43
C LYS A 171 2.55 -1.99 21.31
N ALA A 172 2.28 -0.81 20.72
CA ALA A 172 2.14 0.43 21.49
C ALA A 172 0.94 0.38 22.46
N LEU A 173 -0.17 -0.24 22.06
CA LEU A 173 -1.37 -0.44 22.89
C LEU A 173 -1.20 -1.55 23.95
N GLU A 174 -0.33 -2.53 23.70
CA GLU A 174 0.04 -3.60 24.62
C GLU A 174 0.99 -3.13 25.74
N ASP A 175 1.70 -2.00 25.56
CA ASP A 175 2.47 -1.39 26.64
C ASP A 175 1.52 -1.02 27.81
N LYS A 176 1.84 -1.54 28.99
CA LYS A 176 1.04 -1.35 30.21
C LYS A 176 0.92 0.13 30.60
N ARG A 177 1.90 0.96 30.26
CA ARG A 177 1.96 2.40 30.56
C ARG A 177 1.11 3.24 29.62
N THR A 178 0.78 2.74 28.43
CA THR A 178 0.00 3.47 27.45
C THR A 178 -1.42 3.71 27.95
N ASN A 179 -1.81 4.97 28.14
CA ASN A 179 -3.19 5.30 28.48
C ASN A 179 -4.05 5.46 27.22
N ILE A 180 -5.34 5.11 27.34
CA ILE A 180 -6.32 5.20 26.26
C ILE A 180 -7.36 6.25 26.62
N SER A 181 -7.58 7.19 25.72
CA SER A 181 -8.56 8.28 25.88
C SER A 181 -9.85 8.06 25.10
N GLU A 182 -9.78 7.31 24.00
CA GLU A 182 -10.90 7.14 23.09
C GLU A 182 -10.80 5.81 22.34
N PHE A 183 -11.91 5.10 22.22
CA PHE A 183 -12.11 3.99 21.29
C PHE A 183 -13.31 4.30 20.41
N LYS A 184 -13.17 4.05 19.11
CA LYS A 184 -14.22 4.29 18.12
C LYS A 184 -14.31 3.11 17.16
N ILE A 185 -15.52 2.58 16.98
CA ILE A 185 -15.83 1.59 15.94
C ILE A 185 -17.11 1.95 15.19
N ARG A 186 -17.12 1.78 13.87
CA ARG A 186 -18.29 1.91 13.00
C ARG A 186 -18.44 0.69 12.11
N ILE A 187 -19.62 0.10 12.08
CA ILE A 187 -19.89 -1.14 11.34
C ILE A 187 -21.25 -1.12 10.64
N LEU A 188 -21.36 -1.87 9.55
CA LEU A 188 -22.62 -2.17 8.86
C LEU A 188 -23.42 -3.26 9.60
N GLN A 189 -24.75 -3.19 9.55
CA GLN A 189 -25.63 -4.20 10.16
C GLN A 189 -25.35 -5.62 9.65
N SER A 190 -25.13 -5.77 8.33
CA SER A 190 -24.83 -7.06 7.68
C SER A 190 -23.55 -7.73 8.22
N ASN A 191 -22.70 -6.97 8.89
CA ASN A 191 -21.37 -7.37 9.31
C ASN A 191 -21.26 -7.56 10.83
N LEU A 192 -22.35 -7.38 11.57
CA LEU A 192 -22.38 -7.42 13.04
C LEU A 192 -21.89 -8.77 13.61
N SER A 193 -22.16 -9.88 12.92
CA SER A 193 -21.74 -11.23 13.33
C SER A 193 -20.23 -11.37 13.49
N LEU A 194 -19.43 -10.55 12.79
CA LEU A 194 -17.97 -10.56 12.88
C LEU A 194 -17.47 -10.08 14.24
N ILE A 195 -18.22 -9.18 14.89
CA ILE A 195 -17.88 -8.65 16.22
C ILE A 195 -18.22 -9.67 17.31
N GLN A 196 -19.18 -10.57 17.07
CA GLN A 196 -19.61 -11.56 18.06
C GLN A 196 -18.46 -12.45 18.55
N ASN A 197 -17.59 -12.87 17.63
CA ASN A 197 -16.44 -13.70 17.96
C ASN A 197 -15.28 -12.89 18.57
N ALA A 198 -15.28 -11.58 18.35
CA ALA A 198 -14.24 -10.67 18.80
C ALA A 198 -14.45 -10.21 20.24
N ASP A 199 -15.65 -9.70 20.56
CA ASP A 199 -16.01 -9.22 21.89
C ASP A 199 -17.54 -9.23 22.08
N GLN A 200 -18.02 -9.99 23.06
CA GLN A 200 -19.46 -10.14 23.34
C GLN A 200 -20.12 -8.86 23.86
N GLY A 201 -19.38 -8.03 24.62
CA GLY A 201 -19.89 -6.78 25.15
C GLY A 201 -20.12 -5.77 24.04
N LEU A 202 -19.15 -5.64 23.14
CA LEU A 202 -19.22 -4.78 21.98
C LEU A 202 -20.33 -5.23 21.01
N TYR A 203 -20.41 -6.53 20.74
CA TYR A 203 -21.48 -7.12 19.94
C TYR A 203 -22.86 -6.78 20.52
N SER A 204 -23.05 -6.98 21.82
CA SER A 204 -24.34 -6.71 22.48
C SER A 204 -24.73 -5.23 22.40
N ALA A 205 -23.78 -4.31 22.60
CA ALA A 205 -24.03 -2.87 22.51
C ALA A 205 -24.43 -2.44 21.09
N LEU A 206 -23.73 -2.94 20.08
CA LEU A 206 -24.03 -2.65 18.67
C LEU A 206 -25.34 -3.31 18.24
N ARG A 207 -25.58 -4.57 18.63
CA ARG A 207 -26.82 -5.30 18.35
C ARG A 207 -28.04 -4.56 18.87
N ASN A 208 -28.03 -4.12 20.12
CA ASN A 208 -29.14 -3.37 20.70
C ASN A 208 -29.40 -2.07 19.92
N THR A 209 -28.34 -1.44 19.41
CA THR A 209 -28.47 -0.25 18.56
C THR A 209 -29.14 -0.59 17.23
N PHE A 210 -28.78 -1.72 16.62
CA PHE A 210 -29.40 -2.17 15.38
C PHE A 210 -30.87 -2.59 15.58
N ASP A 211 -31.15 -3.36 16.62
CA ASP A 211 -32.48 -3.89 16.90
C ASP A 211 -33.49 -2.78 17.28
N LEU A 212 -33.03 -1.69 17.92
CA LEU A 212 -33.91 -0.59 18.36
C LEU A 212 -34.18 0.47 17.28
N PHE A 213 -33.19 0.74 16.42
CA PHE A 213 -33.25 1.92 15.53
C PHE A 213 -33.22 1.56 14.03
N ASP A 214 -33.01 0.28 13.69
CA ASP A 214 -32.81 -0.23 12.32
C ASP A 214 -31.90 0.65 11.43
N PRO A 215 -30.72 1.10 11.92
CA PRO A 215 -29.82 1.90 11.11
C PRO A 215 -29.00 0.99 10.18
N LYS A 216 -28.65 1.52 9.00
CA LYS A 216 -27.69 0.85 8.10
C LYS A 216 -26.29 0.66 8.74
N TYR A 217 -25.88 1.63 9.58
CA TYR A 217 -24.61 1.63 10.30
C TYR A 217 -24.82 1.96 11.77
N ALA A 218 -24.03 1.35 12.65
CA ALA A 218 -23.92 1.74 14.04
C ALA A 218 -22.49 2.19 14.34
N GLU A 219 -22.36 3.25 15.14
CA GLU A 219 -21.08 3.76 15.64
C GLU A 219 -21.09 3.71 17.18
N LEU A 220 -20.08 3.08 17.76
CA LEU A 220 -19.81 3.15 19.19
C LEU A 220 -18.56 3.97 19.44
N LYS A 221 -18.70 4.99 20.27
CA LYS A 221 -17.62 5.88 20.68
C LYS A 221 -17.51 5.92 22.20
N LEU A 222 -16.45 5.31 22.73
CA LEU A 222 -16.16 5.28 24.16
C LEU A 222 -15.06 6.30 24.46
N LYS A 223 -15.32 7.19 25.42
CA LYS A 223 -14.33 8.15 25.93
C LYS A 223 -13.94 7.77 27.35
N PHE A 224 -12.67 7.91 27.64
CA PHE A 224 -12.04 7.44 28.86
C PHE A 224 -11.31 8.58 29.55
N ASP A 225 -11.43 8.66 30.88
CA ASP A 225 -10.62 9.59 31.68
C ASP A 225 -9.23 8.98 31.93
N TYR A 226 -8.39 9.11 30.90
CA TYR A 226 -7.05 8.55 30.84
C TYR A 226 -6.07 9.12 31.89
N LYS A 227 -6.45 10.21 32.59
CA LYS A 227 -5.63 10.83 33.65
C LYS A 227 -5.83 10.20 35.03
N LYS A 228 -6.92 9.46 35.24
CA LYS A 228 -7.33 8.99 36.57
C LYS A 228 -7.11 7.51 36.81
N GLN A 229 -7.09 6.67 35.78
CA GLN A 229 -6.88 5.23 35.96
C GLN A 229 -6.48 4.51 34.66
N ALA A 230 -5.65 3.49 34.77
CA ALA A 230 -5.47 2.51 33.70
C ALA A 230 -6.79 1.77 33.46
N ILE A 231 -7.11 1.45 32.20
CA ILE A 231 -8.37 0.80 31.80
C ILE A 231 -8.08 -0.56 31.14
N PRO A 232 -7.75 -1.60 31.92
CA PRO A 232 -7.41 -2.92 31.39
C PRO A 232 -8.50 -3.50 30.49
N LYS A 233 -9.77 -3.37 30.89
CA LYS A 233 -10.90 -3.89 30.11
C LYS A 233 -11.00 -3.28 28.71
N ALA A 234 -10.66 -2.00 28.55
CA ALA A 234 -10.66 -1.36 27.24
C ALA A 234 -9.50 -1.89 26.38
N LYS A 235 -8.31 -2.08 26.98
CA LYS A 235 -7.15 -2.67 26.28
C LYS A 235 -7.45 -4.09 25.79
N ASP A 236 -8.05 -4.92 26.63
CA ASP A 236 -8.40 -6.31 26.28
C ASP A 236 -9.42 -6.35 25.14
N MET A 237 -10.50 -5.57 25.24
CA MET A 237 -11.51 -5.42 24.19
C MET A 237 -10.87 -4.98 22.87
N ILE A 238 -10.04 -3.93 22.90
CA ILE A 238 -9.33 -3.43 21.70
C ILE A 238 -8.42 -4.51 21.11
N SER A 239 -7.62 -5.19 21.94
CA SER A 239 -6.70 -6.24 21.49
C SER A 239 -7.46 -7.38 20.83
N ASN A 240 -8.55 -7.84 21.42
CA ASN A 240 -9.37 -8.93 20.87
C ASN A 240 -10.01 -8.55 19.53
N VAL A 241 -10.58 -7.33 19.46
CA VAL A 241 -11.16 -6.80 18.22
C VAL A 241 -10.10 -6.71 17.13
N VAL A 242 -8.95 -6.08 17.39
CA VAL A 242 -7.90 -5.98 16.38
C VAL A 242 -7.34 -7.35 15.98
N LYS A 243 -7.13 -8.28 16.93
CA LYS A 243 -6.66 -9.64 16.61
C LYS A 243 -7.64 -10.39 15.70
N SER A 244 -8.94 -10.34 16.01
CA SER A 244 -9.98 -10.98 15.20
C SER A 244 -10.06 -10.43 13.76
N ILE A 245 -9.83 -9.12 13.62
CA ILE A 245 -9.85 -8.41 12.33
C ILE A 245 -8.52 -8.60 11.58
N LYS A 246 -7.40 -8.77 12.29
CA LYS A 246 -6.11 -9.05 11.66
C LYS A 246 -6.12 -10.42 10.98
N SER A 247 -6.75 -11.43 11.56
CA SER A 247 -6.82 -12.77 10.96
C SER A 247 -7.76 -12.91 9.77
N ASP A 248 -8.67 -11.95 9.53
CA ASP A 248 -9.73 -12.10 8.53
C ASP A 248 -9.87 -10.85 7.65
N LEU A 249 -9.51 -10.97 6.37
CA LEU A 249 -9.58 -9.90 5.38
C LEU A 249 -11.04 -9.44 5.11
N ALA A 250 -12.00 -10.35 5.16
CA ALA A 250 -13.41 -10.01 5.04
C ALA A 250 -13.84 -9.16 6.24
N ALA A 251 -13.37 -9.51 7.44
CA ALA A 251 -13.62 -8.73 8.65
C ALA A 251 -13.02 -7.31 8.58
N ARG A 252 -11.82 -7.14 7.99
CA ARG A 252 -11.23 -5.80 7.76
C ARG A 252 -12.07 -4.91 6.87
N LYS A 253 -12.58 -5.46 5.76
CA LYS A 253 -13.42 -4.71 4.81
C LYS A 253 -14.80 -4.40 5.36
N ALA A 254 -15.24 -5.16 6.36
CA ALA A 254 -16.58 -5.11 6.91
C ALA A 254 -16.78 -3.99 7.96
N ILE A 255 -15.69 -3.48 8.52
CA ILE A 255 -15.69 -2.41 9.51
C ILE A 255 -15.29 -1.11 8.79
N ASP A 256 -16.09 -0.06 8.97
CA ASP A 256 -15.90 1.23 8.31
C ASP A 256 -14.89 2.11 9.06
N THR A 257 -14.87 1.99 10.39
CA THR A 257 -13.92 2.71 11.25
C THR A 257 -13.54 1.82 12.42
N LEU A 258 -12.24 1.72 12.72
CA LEU A 258 -11.73 1.22 13.98
C LEU A 258 -10.54 2.09 14.36
N SER A 259 -10.66 2.88 15.41
CA SER A 259 -9.58 3.77 15.82
C SER A 259 -9.51 3.91 17.33
N VAL A 260 -8.29 4.13 17.82
CA VAL A 260 -8.00 4.31 19.24
C VAL A 260 -7.17 5.56 19.40
N ARG A 261 -7.54 6.44 20.34
CA ARG A 261 -6.68 7.55 20.74
C ARG A 261 -5.96 7.19 22.02
N ALA A 262 -4.65 6.95 21.94
CA ALA A 262 -3.82 6.49 23.04
C ALA A 262 -2.45 7.15 23.06
N GLU A 263 -1.72 7.03 24.16
CA GLU A 263 -0.34 7.51 24.27
C GLU A 263 0.61 6.70 23.37
N ASN A 264 1.66 7.33 22.86
CA ASN A 264 2.68 6.66 22.07
C ASN A 264 4.01 6.57 22.85
N PRO A 265 4.45 5.36 23.28
CA PRO A 265 5.71 5.17 23.99
C PRO A 265 6.93 5.71 23.23
N ASP A 266 6.94 5.63 21.90
CA ASP A 266 8.06 6.08 21.06
C ASP A 266 8.11 7.61 20.88
N LYS A 267 7.06 8.31 21.29
CA LYS A 267 6.95 9.78 21.19
C LYS A 267 6.71 10.43 22.54
N ASN A 268 7.42 9.97 23.57
CA ASN A 268 7.33 10.48 24.94
C ASN A 268 5.89 10.50 25.47
N PHE A 269 5.12 9.45 25.19
CA PHE A 269 3.73 9.27 25.65
C PHE A 269 2.78 10.40 25.21
N LYS A 270 3.03 11.03 24.05
CA LYS A 270 2.06 11.96 23.45
C LYS A 270 0.83 11.21 22.96
N MET A 271 -0.34 11.83 23.10
CA MET A 271 -1.61 11.29 22.61
C MET A 271 -1.63 11.30 21.08
N GLU A 272 -1.87 10.15 20.47
CA GLU A 272 -2.02 9.98 19.03
C GLU A 272 -3.30 9.22 18.70
N LEU A 273 -3.84 9.47 17.51
CA LEU A 273 -4.95 8.70 16.96
C LEU A 273 -4.37 7.58 16.11
N TYR A 274 -4.58 6.34 16.53
CA TYR A 274 -4.26 5.14 15.78
C TYR A 274 -5.49 4.72 14.97
N ASP A 275 -5.36 4.72 13.64
CA ASP A 275 -6.34 4.06 12.77
C ASP A 275 -5.95 2.59 12.63
N LEU A 276 -6.77 1.72 13.20
CA LEU A 276 -6.50 0.29 13.31
C LEU A 276 -6.95 -0.49 12.07
N LEU A 277 -7.69 0.14 11.14
CA LEU A 277 -8.05 -0.44 9.85
C LEU A 277 -7.13 0.02 8.72
N VAL A 278 -6.81 1.32 8.71
CA VAL A 278 -6.33 2.01 7.51
C VAL A 278 -4.91 2.55 7.64
N GLU A 279 -4.28 2.54 8.82
CA GLU A 279 -2.92 3.07 8.89
C GLU A 279 -1.94 2.16 8.15
N LYS A 280 -1.66 2.54 6.91
CA LYS A 280 -0.76 1.86 5.99
C LYS A 280 0.64 1.94 6.55
N LEU A 281 1.29 0.79 6.71
CA LEU A 281 2.71 0.76 7.02
C LEU A 281 3.45 1.51 5.92
N LYS A 282 4.20 2.53 6.34
CA LYS A 282 4.95 3.42 5.46
C LYS A 282 6.22 3.89 6.14
N THR A 283 7.25 4.13 5.35
CA THR A 283 8.50 4.74 5.80
C THR A 283 8.84 5.91 4.90
N GLU A 284 9.54 6.91 5.43
CA GLU A 284 10.11 8.00 4.65
C GLU A 284 11.62 7.77 4.49
N ILE A 285 12.11 7.86 3.26
CA ILE A 285 13.54 7.75 2.94
C ILE A 285 14.01 8.97 2.16
N THR A 286 15.25 9.39 2.39
CA THR A 286 15.91 10.44 1.60
C THR A 286 16.57 9.80 0.38
N VAL A 287 16.19 10.27 -0.80
CA VAL A 287 16.68 9.76 -2.08
C VAL A 287 17.18 10.89 -2.99
N LYS A 288 18.00 10.53 -3.98
CA LYS A 288 18.46 11.44 -5.02
C LYS A 288 17.42 11.57 -6.13
N ARG A 289 17.20 12.79 -6.59
CA ARG A 289 16.42 13.11 -7.79
C ARG A 289 17.29 13.82 -8.83
N LYS A 290 16.93 13.66 -10.10
CA LYS A 290 17.57 14.39 -11.20
C LYS A 290 17.27 15.90 -11.09
N ALA A 291 18.23 16.75 -11.43
CA ALA A 291 18.01 18.20 -11.47
C ALA A 291 16.81 18.56 -12.36
N ARG A 292 15.99 19.51 -11.89
CA ARG A 292 14.81 20.02 -12.59
C ARG A 292 13.77 18.96 -13.00
N SER A 293 13.83 17.75 -12.42
CA SER A 293 12.91 16.65 -12.72
C SER A 293 12.30 16.07 -11.44
N ARG A 294 11.13 15.45 -11.59
CA ARG A 294 10.50 14.64 -10.53
C ARG A 294 11.07 13.22 -10.47
N ALA A 295 11.82 12.82 -11.51
CA ALA A 295 12.41 11.49 -11.62
C ALA A 295 13.44 11.25 -10.51
N ILE A 296 13.25 10.14 -9.80
CA ILE A 296 14.17 9.62 -8.79
C ILE A 296 15.27 8.79 -9.47
N VAL A 297 16.49 8.87 -8.92
CA VAL A 297 17.62 8.04 -9.35
C VAL A 297 17.41 6.60 -8.85
N SER A 298 17.16 5.68 -9.77
CA SER A 298 16.78 4.30 -9.46
C SER A 298 17.85 3.54 -8.67
N GLU A 299 19.12 3.80 -9.00
CA GLU A 299 20.31 3.22 -8.36
C GLU A 299 20.42 3.64 -6.88
N ASP A 300 19.79 4.74 -6.48
CA ASP A 300 19.77 5.21 -5.10
C ASP A 300 18.52 4.73 -4.33
N ILE A 301 17.34 4.76 -4.94
CA ILE A 301 16.09 4.38 -4.25
C ILE A 301 15.90 2.87 -4.10
N LEU A 302 16.24 2.06 -5.11
CA LEU A 302 15.96 0.62 -5.10
C LEU A 302 16.71 -0.13 -3.97
N PRO A 303 18.01 0.11 -3.73
CA PRO A 303 18.70 -0.50 -2.58
C PRO A 303 18.08 -0.09 -1.24
N LYS A 304 17.75 1.18 -1.06
CA LYS A 304 17.11 1.69 0.18
C LYS A 304 15.72 1.09 0.40
N MET A 305 14.92 0.95 -0.66
CA MET A 305 13.63 0.28 -0.61
C MET A 305 13.75 -1.18 -0.18
N ARG A 306 14.76 -1.88 -0.71
CA ARG A 306 15.05 -3.27 -0.34
C ARG A 306 15.45 -3.38 1.13
N GLU A 307 16.34 -2.51 1.62
CA GLU A 307 16.73 -2.46 3.03
C GLU A 307 15.53 -2.23 3.95
N GLU A 308 14.65 -1.28 3.61
CA GLU A 308 13.44 -1.02 4.38
C GLU A 308 12.45 -2.19 4.36
N LEU A 309 12.28 -2.85 3.20
CA LEU A 309 11.40 -4.02 3.07
C LEU A 309 11.86 -5.19 3.96
N ILE A 310 13.18 -5.41 4.05
CA ILE A 310 13.77 -6.47 4.90
C ILE A 310 13.49 -6.22 6.40
N LYS A 311 13.38 -4.96 6.83
CA LYS A 311 13.07 -4.60 8.22
C LYS A 311 11.62 -4.92 8.60
N ILE A 312 10.72 -5.07 7.61
CA ILE A 312 9.30 -5.34 7.85
C ILE A 312 9.09 -6.80 8.27
N LYS A 313 8.84 -7.00 9.57
CA LYS A 313 8.37 -8.26 10.13
C LYS A 313 6.84 -8.33 9.98
N ILE A 314 6.34 -9.47 9.54
CA ILE A 314 4.91 -9.84 9.44
C ILE A 314 4.72 -11.11 10.25
#